data_AF-A0A432SDS5-F1
#
_entry.id   AF-A0A432SDS5-F1
#
_cell.length_a   1.000
_cell.length_b   1.000
_cell.length_c   1.000
_cell.angle_alpha   90.00
_cell.angle_beta   90.00
_cell.angle_gamma   90.00
#
_symmetry.space_group_name_H-M   'P 1'
#
loop_
_entity.id
_entity.type
_entity.pdbx_description
1 polymer ?
#
loop_
_entity_poly.entity_id
_entity_poly.type
_entity_poly.pdbx_seq_one_letter_code
_entity_poly.pdbx_strand_id
1 'polypeptide(L)'
;LLSSLVVIPIVLMGYALKLLRVGFYAALIGGIGINFYTRSYLGYMDTDTLNLFFPYLAVASLLLGLQRKSYFWGVMFLVSLLGFYYWYHSSLLIIAALLAVALIMVPLVLKSRVAGALSLIVIIAALLLVDHSKIIKRAGDYLHAQHAITLQGADATYHFTNTLGTVSEAVDTSILKISPILVGTQAYILLATAGYVLLVIARPVFLVALPLLLLGYGASFLGMRFSMFATPVLAFGFVYLLYLLDRRFSHKHLPVLGTFAALVLMLYNIVVVNNTVAPCFFKKKDVIALQQFAALNTDNDLIYSWWDYGWPLWYYIGSNNTLIHNGRHGSDTYLIAKLLLSSNQNFVANAARYFSQKHLEGHAQHKQEVLPYVIQTNNLNDIFQELNYNIPTDARGRNTYIMLHRDMLMTFNTIERFAQTDLQSGQRHGMASELYISDLLQPYHPASPIIQGDTFTFDLRRGEMQGNDGAKAVIYGVLITQNGTITASKQYNKNSPYILIIYNNTKAIYLNTAAFDSFLVQALLLDLYDKSLFEKMVQTPSFKILKLKI
;
A
#
# COMPACT_ATOMS: atom_id res chain seq x y z
N LEU A 1 -2.08 3.60 -21.47
CA LEU A 1 -1.59 4.56 -22.47
C LEU A 1 -0.43 5.40 -21.92
N LEU A 2 -0.64 6.16 -20.83
CA LEU A 2 0.40 7.02 -20.25
C LEU A 2 1.68 6.28 -19.84
N SER A 3 1.55 5.09 -19.22
CA SER A 3 2.71 4.27 -18.81
C SER A 3 3.63 3.87 -19.95
N SER A 4 3.09 3.66 -21.15
CA SER A 4 3.88 3.29 -22.34
C SER A 4 4.80 4.43 -22.81
N LEU A 5 4.56 5.68 -22.41
CA LEU A 5 5.39 6.83 -22.78
C LEU A 5 6.83 6.71 -22.27
N VAL A 6 7.07 5.89 -21.23
CA VAL A 6 8.43 5.64 -20.69
C VAL A 6 9.40 5.10 -21.75
N VAL A 7 8.90 4.45 -22.80
CA VAL A 7 9.73 3.96 -23.92
C VAL A 7 10.49 5.10 -24.61
N ILE A 8 9.87 6.30 -24.71
CA ILE A 8 10.44 7.46 -25.39
C ILE A 8 11.77 7.89 -24.74
N PRO A 9 11.82 8.27 -23.44
CA PRO A 9 13.07 8.68 -22.83
C PRO A 9 14.12 7.56 -22.81
N ILE A 10 13.73 6.29 -22.70
CA ILE A 10 14.67 5.16 -22.76
C ILE A 10 15.37 5.12 -24.12
N VAL A 11 14.63 5.22 -25.24
CA VAL A 11 15.24 5.26 -26.58
C VAL A 11 16.14 6.48 -26.75
N LEU A 12 15.72 7.65 -26.25
CA LEU A 12 16.49 8.89 -26.30
C LEU A 12 17.81 8.78 -25.52
N MET A 13 17.84 8.11 -24.38
CA MET A 13 19.08 7.83 -23.64
C MET A 13 20.05 6.99 -24.47
N GLY A 14 19.56 5.95 -25.14
CA GLY A 14 20.38 5.11 -26.01
C GLY A 14 20.93 5.89 -27.20
N TYR A 15 20.11 6.74 -27.81
CA TYR A 15 20.54 7.66 -28.86
C TYR A 15 21.64 8.63 -28.36
N ALA A 16 21.48 9.21 -27.18
CA ALA A 16 22.46 10.12 -26.58
C ALA A 16 23.82 9.44 -26.30
N LEU A 17 23.81 8.15 -25.98
CA LEU A 17 25.00 7.34 -25.76
C LEU A 17 25.64 6.82 -27.07
N LYS A 18 25.04 7.11 -28.23
CA LYS A 18 25.38 6.50 -29.54
C LYS A 18 25.23 4.97 -29.54
N LEU A 19 24.27 4.47 -28.76
CA LEU A 19 23.93 3.06 -28.59
C LEU A 19 22.43 2.86 -28.87
N LEU A 20 21.93 3.36 -30.00
CA LEU A 20 20.49 3.37 -30.32
C LEU A 20 19.85 1.96 -30.25
N ARG A 21 20.53 0.93 -30.76
CA ARG A 21 20.04 -0.46 -30.68
C ARG A 21 19.89 -0.94 -29.23
N VAL A 22 20.86 -0.59 -28.37
CA VAL A 22 20.80 -0.91 -26.93
C VAL A 22 19.62 -0.19 -26.30
N GLY A 23 19.43 1.10 -26.59
CA GLY A 23 18.29 1.87 -26.10
C GLY A 23 16.94 1.33 -26.55
N PHE A 24 16.83 0.90 -27.80
CA PHE A 24 15.61 0.28 -28.33
C PHE A 24 15.25 -1.01 -27.59
N TYR A 25 16.19 -1.96 -27.47
CA TYR A 25 15.94 -3.20 -26.73
C TYR A 25 15.71 -2.96 -25.23
N ALA A 26 16.42 -2.02 -24.63
CA ALA A 26 16.20 -1.62 -23.24
C ALA A 26 14.79 -1.04 -23.04
N ALA A 27 14.25 -0.33 -24.03
CA ALA A 27 12.90 0.23 -23.96
C ALA A 27 11.81 -0.85 -24.06
N LEU A 28 12.04 -1.91 -24.84
CA LEU A 28 11.15 -3.07 -24.88
C LEU A 28 11.04 -3.75 -23.51
N ILE A 29 12.17 -3.99 -22.84
CA ILE A 29 12.19 -4.63 -21.52
C ILE A 29 11.68 -3.66 -20.44
N GLY A 30 12.21 -2.43 -20.42
CA GLY A 30 11.91 -1.42 -19.42
C GLY A 30 10.45 -0.96 -19.42
N GLY A 31 9.78 -0.99 -20.58
CA GLY A 31 8.36 -0.66 -20.71
C GLY A 31 7.41 -1.69 -20.08
N ILE A 32 7.84 -2.95 -19.93
CA ILE A 32 7.05 -4.03 -19.33
C ILE A 32 7.72 -4.66 -18.10
N GLY A 33 8.75 -4.00 -17.55
CA GLY A 33 9.50 -4.53 -16.43
C GLY A 33 8.58 -4.73 -15.22
N ILE A 34 8.69 -5.89 -14.56
CA ILE A 34 7.68 -6.35 -13.61
C ILE A 34 7.39 -5.36 -12.47
N ASN A 35 8.40 -4.68 -11.94
CA ASN A 35 8.24 -3.68 -10.87
C ASN A 35 7.46 -2.44 -11.33
N PHE A 36 7.56 -2.09 -12.62
CA PHE A 36 6.78 -1.01 -13.19
C PHE A 36 5.37 -1.51 -13.54
N TYR A 37 5.24 -2.73 -14.06
CA TYR A 37 3.95 -3.30 -14.45
C TYR A 37 2.98 -3.40 -13.27
N THR A 38 3.44 -3.85 -12.09
CA THR A 38 2.62 -3.94 -10.88
C THR A 38 2.01 -2.61 -10.44
N ARG A 39 2.49 -1.49 -10.97
CA ARG A 39 2.02 -0.11 -10.70
C ARG A 39 1.57 0.63 -11.95
N SER A 40 1.34 -0.08 -13.06
CA SER A 40 0.95 0.53 -14.34
C SER A 40 0.08 -0.35 -15.23
N TYR A 41 -0.40 -1.48 -14.72
CA TYR A 41 -1.32 -2.38 -15.40
C TYR A 41 -2.69 -1.73 -15.63
N LEU A 42 -3.49 -2.32 -16.52
CA LEU A 42 -4.81 -1.79 -16.87
C LEU A 42 -5.73 -1.78 -15.64
N GLY A 43 -6.25 -0.60 -15.28
CA GLY A 43 -7.06 -0.41 -14.08
C GLY A 43 -6.29 0.18 -12.89
N TYR A 44 -4.95 0.22 -12.95
CA TYR A 44 -4.13 0.93 -11.96
C TYR A 44 -4.17 2.44 -12.21
N MET A 45 -5.11 3.12 -11.55
CA MET A 45 -5.33 4.56 -11.68
C MET A 45 -4.59 5.34 -10.59
N ASP A 46 -3.27 5.42 -10.71
CA ASP A 46 -2.40 6.21 -9.83
C ASP A 46 -1.36 7.01 -10.65
N THR A 47 -0.69 7.94 -9.97
CA THR A 47 0.43 8.75 -10.44
C THR A 47 1.62 7.94 -10.94
N ASP A 48 1.76 6.67 -10.51
CA ASP A 48 2.82 5.76 -10.95
C ASP A 48 2.95 5.63 -12.47
N THR A 49 1.84 5.81 -13.21
CA THR A 49 1.81 5.75 -14.67
C THR A 49 2.75 6.74 -15.39
N LEU A 50 3.13 7.87 -14.78
CA LEU A 50 4.15 8.79 -15.33
C LEU A 50 5.37 8.97 -14.41
N ASN A 51 5.43 8.25 -13.29
CA ASN A 51 6.54 8.36 -12.33
C ASN A 51 7.87 7.86 -12.91
N LEU A 52 7.85 7.02 -13.95
CA LEU A 52 9.06 6.72 -14.73
C LEU A 52 9.26 7.68 -15.91
N PHE A 53 8.20 8.17 -16.53
CA PHE A 53 8.34 9.03 -17.71
C PHE A 53 9.15 10.29 -17.43
N PHE A 54 8.75 11.10 -16.44
CA PHE A 54 9.40 12.39 -16.17
C PHE A 54 10.87 12.29 -15.73
N PRO A 55 11.27 11.48 -14.72
CA PRO A 55 12.67 11.41 -14.32
C PRO A 55 13.57 10.83 -15.42
N TYR A 56 13.07 9.87 -16.20
CA TYR A 56 13.85 9.35 -17.32
C TYR A 56 13.91 10.34 -18.49
N LEU A 57 12.88 11.17 -18.72
CA LEU A 57 12.94 12.27 -19.68
C LEU A 57 13.93 13.35 -19.24
N ALA A 58 14.02 13.63 -17.94
CA ALA A 58 15.06 14.49 -17.39
C ALA A 58 16.45 13.90 -17.67
N VAL A 59 16.68 12.63 -17.33
CA VAL A 59 17.96 11.95 -17.62
C VAL A 59 18.31 11.97 -19.11
N ALA A 60 17.35 11.63 -19.98
CA ALA A 60 17.53 11.65 -21.44
C ALA A 60 17.89 13.05 -21.94
N SER A 61 17.18 14.08 -21.47
CA SER A 61 17.40 15.47 -21.84
C SER A 61 18.78 15.94 -21.37
N LEU A 62 19.20 15.60 -20.16
CA LEU A 62 20.54 15.93 -19.67
C LEU A 62 21.62 15.28 -20.54
N LEU A 63 21.50 13.98 -20.84
CA LEU A 63 22.44 13.28 -21.72
C LEU A 63 22.53 13.91 -23.12
N LEU A 64 21.39 14.31 -23.70
CA LEU A 64 21.35 14.99 -24.99
C LEU A 64 21.93 16.40 -24.95
N GLY A 65 21.71 17.13 -23.85
CA GLY A 65 22.34 18.43 -23.59
C GLY A 65 23.85 18.32 -23.53
N LEU A 66 24.37 17.29 -22.85
CA LEU A 66 25.79 16.98 -22.78
C LEU A 66 26.36 16.55 -24.14
N GLN A 67 25.68 15.64 -24.85
CA GLN A 67 26.15 15.12 -26.13
C GLN A 67 26.15 16.19 -27.24
N ARG A 68 25.07 16.97 -27.34
CA ARG A 68 24.85 17.95 -28.41
C ARG A 68 25.32 19.36 -28.07
N LYS A 69 25.75 19.60 -26.83
CA LYS A 69 26.10 20.95 -26.33
C LYS A 69 24.97 21.95 -26.58
N SER A 70 23.76 21.61 -26.15
CA SER A 70 22.54 22.32 -26.51
C SER A 70 21.75 22.81 -25.31
N TYR A 71 21.40 24.10 -25.32
CA TYR A 71 20.57 24.73 -24.30
C TYR A 71 19.13 24.23 -24.30
N PHE A 72 18.59 23.91 -25.48
CA PHE A 72 17.24 23.37 -25.64
C PHE A 72 17.03 22.14 -24.74
N TRP A 73 18.00 21.21 -24.75
CA TRP A 73 17.95 20.01 -23.94
C TRP A 73 18.15 20.29 -22.44
N GLY A 74 18.85 21.37 -22.08
CA GLY A 74 18.88 21.88 -20.70
C GLY A 74 17.51 22.41 -20.25
N VAL A 75 16.79 23.14 -21.11
CA VAL A 75 15.42 23.58 -20.83
C VAL A 75 14.47 22.37 -20.72
N MET A 76 14.61 21.37 -21.60
CA MET A 76 13.80 20.15 -21.50
C MET A 76 14.06 19.36 -20.23
N PHE A 77 15.31 19.36 -19.72
CA PHE A 77 15.62 18.83 -18.39
C PHE A 77 14.83 19.55 -17.29
N LEU A 78 14.85 20.89 -17.26
CA LEU A 78 14.09 21.68 -16.29
C LEU A 78 12.57 21.44 -16.40
N VAL A 79 12.01 21.45 -17.62
CA VAL A 79 10.58 21.20 -17.87
C VAL A 79 10.18 19.79 -17.41
N SER A 80 11.04 18.80 -17.61
CA SER A 80 10.79 17.42 -17.14
C SER A 80 10.74 17.34 -15.61
N LEU A 81 11.63 18.05 -14.91
CA LEU A 81 11.62 18.12 -13.45
C LEU A 81 10.40 18.87 -12.90
N LEU A 82 10.00 19.97 -13.55
CA LEU A 82 8.77 20.69 -13.22
C LEU A 82 7.53 19.81 -13.42
N GLY A 83 7.46 19.11 -14.55
CA GLY A 83 6.41 18.13 -14.81
C GLY A 83 6.34 17.06 -13.72
N PHE A 84 7.49 16.55 -13.28
CA PHE A 84 7.52 15.58 -12.19
C PHE A 84 7.07 16.16 -10.84
N TYR A 85 7.49 17.39 -10.54
CA TYR A 85 7.12 18.10 -9.32
C TYR A 85 5.60 18.24 -9.17
N TYR A 86 4.93 18.67 -10.23
CA TYR A 86 3.46 18.84 -10.22
C TYR A 86 2.71 17.51 -10.31
N TRP A 87 3.29 16.48 -10.95
CA TRP A 87 2.64 15.19 -11.12
C TRP A 87 2.67 14.33 -9.85
N TYR A 88 3.80 14.30 -9.15
CA TYR A 88 4.03 13.37 -8.07
C TYR A 88 4.40 14.07 -6.77
N HIS A 89 3.52 13.94 -5.77
CA HIS A 89 3.66 14.58 -4.47
C HIS A 89 4.94 14.22 -3.71
N SER A 90 5.55 13.05 -3.97
CA SER A 90 6.80 12.59 -3.34
C SER A 90 8.03 12.73 -4.25
N SER A 91 7.96 13.54 -5.30
CA SER A 91 9.04 13.71 -6.29
C SER A 91 10.29 14.43 -5.78
N LEU A 92 10.17 15.27 -4.73
CA LEU A 92 11.21 16.19 -4.30
C LEU A 92 12.58 15.54 -4.01
N LEU A 93 12.61 14.41 -3.31
CA LEU A 93 13.87 13.70 -3.01
C LEU A 93 14.58 13.21 -4.28
N ILE A 94 13.79 12.76 -5.25
CA ILE A 94 14.29 12.25 -6.54
C ILE A 94 14.79 13.42 -7.39
N ILE A 95 14.04 14.52 -7.44
CA ILE A 95 14.44 15.76 -8.13
C ILE A 95 15.76 16.27 -7.55
N ALA A 96 15.87 16.35 -6.22
CA ALA A 96 17.09 16.80 -5.55
C ALA A 96 18.29 15.90 -5.90
N ALA A 97 18.11 14.57 -5.90
CA ALA A 97 19.18 13.63 -6.26
C ALA A 97 19.62 13.77 -7.73
N LEU A 98 18.67 13.95 -8.66
CA LEU A 98 18.96 14.18 -10.08
C LEU A 98 19.68 15.52 -10.31
N LEU A 99 19.27 16.58 -9.61
CA LEU A 99 19.92 17.89 -9.67
C LEU A 99 21.34 17.84 -9.11
N ALA A 100 21.55 17.17 -7.98
CA ALA A 100 22.88 17.00 -7.38
C ALA A 100 23.84 16.30 -8.35
N VAL A 101 23.41 15.21 -8.97
CA VAL A 101 24.23 14.52 -9.97
C VAL A 101 24.43 15.37 -11.22
N ALA A 102 23.42 16.11 -11.69
CA ALA A 102 23.57 17.01 -12.82
C ALA A 102 24.60 18.13 -12.54
N LEU A 103 24.57 18.73 -11.35
CA LEU A 103 25.50 19.78 -10.93
C LEU A 103 26.95 19.31 -10.94
N ILE A 104 27.20 18.05 -10.61
CA ILE A 104 28.51 17.41 -10.63
C ILE A 104 28.89 17.02 -12.07
N MET A 105 27.99 16.37 -12.81
CA MET A 105 28.31 15.78 -14.12
C MET A 105 28.47 16.80 -15.24
N VAL A 106 27.70 17.90 -15.24
CA VAL A 106 27.79 18.94 -16.27
C VAL A 106 29.20 19.53 -16.40
N PRO A 107 29.83 20.07 -15.33
CA PRO A 107 31.19 20.62 -15.42
C PRO A 107 32.27 19.57 -15.64
N LEU A 108 32.08 18.32 -15.14
CA LEU A 108 33.04 17.24 -15.35
C LEU A 108 33.10 16.79 -16.82
N VAL A 109 31.94 16.74 -17.50
CA VAL A 109 31.83 16.23 -18.87
C VAL A 109 32.04 17.33 -19.92
N LEU A 110 31.57 18.55 -19.65
CA LEU A 110 31.67 19.66 -20.60
C LEU A 110 32.63 20.75 -20.10
N LYS A 111 33.64 21.08 -20.92
CA LYS A 111 34.58 22.19 -20.70
C LYS A 111 34.32 23.35 -21.67
N SER A 112 33.06 23.79 -21.80
CA SER A 112 32.65 24.81 -22.78
C SER A 112 31.72 25.86 -22.15
N ARG A 113 31.49 27.00 -22.83
CA ARG A 113 30.50 28.01 -22.39
C ARG A 113 29.10 27.43 -22.20
N VAL A 114 28.76 26.36 -22.92
CA VAL A 114 27.50 25.63 -22.75
C VAL A 114 27.42 24.97 -21.37
N ALA A 115 28.54 24.52 -20.79
CA ALA A 115 28.57 23.96 -19.44
C ALA A 115 28.12 25.00 -18.42
N GLY A 116 28.61 26.24 -18.51
CA GLY A 116 28.20 27.32 -17.61
C GLY A 116 26.71 27.59 -17.64
N ALA A 117 26.11 27.63 -18.84
CA ALA A 117 24.66 27.83 -18.98
C ALA A 117 23.84 26.61 -18.50
N LEU A 118 24.28 25.38 -18.78
CA LEU A 118 23.62 24.17 -18.28
C LEU A 118 23.70 24.10 -16.76
N SER A 119 24.85 24.41 -16.17
CA SER A 119 24.99 24.52 -14.72
C SER A 119 24.08 25.60 -14.15
N LEU A 120 23.97 26.76 -14.81
CA LEU A 120 23.03 27.81 -14.40
C LEU A 120 21.58 27.32 -14.43
N ILE A 121 21.16 26.60 -15.48
CA ILE A 121 19.82 26.00 -15.55
C ILE A 121 19.60 25.01 -14.41
N VAL A 122 20.58 24.16 -14.09
CA VAL A 122 20.52 23.21 -12.95
C VAL A 122 20.40 23.97 -11.62
N ILE A 123 21.15 25.07 -11.45
CA ILE A 123 21.08 25.92 -10.25
C ILE A 123 19.71 26.58 -10.12
N ILE A 124 19.18 27.15 -11.21
CA ILE A 124 17.83 27.73 -11.23
C ILE A 124 16.79 26.67 -10.88
N ALA A 125 16.89 25.47 -11.47
CA ALA A 125 16.01 24.35 -11.14
C ALA A 125 16.07 23.99 -9.65
N ALA A 126 17.28 23.97 -9.06
CA ALA A 126 17.46 23.73 -7.64
C ALA A 126 16.80 24.83 -6.80
N LEU A 127 17.02 26.10 -7.11
CA LEU A 127 16.41 27.23 -6.39
C LEU A 127 14.88 27.24 -6.46
N LEU A 128 14.29 26.79 -7.59
CA LEU A 128 12.84 26.76 -7.77
C LEU A 128 12.17 25.56 -7.08
N LEU A 129 12.84 24.40 -7.06
CA LEU A 129 12.21 23.13 -6.69
C LEU A 129 12.65 22.59 -5.33
N VAL A 130 13.86 22.92 -4.87
CA VAL A 130 14.44 22.36 -3.65
C VAL A 130 13.99 23.17 -2.44
N ASP A 131 12.99 22.64 -1.74
CA ASP A 131 12.59 23.11 -0.41
C ASP A 131 13.23 22.21 0.65
N HIS A 132 14.31 22.71 1.28
CA HIS A 132 15.07 21.96 2.28
C HIS A 132 14.19 21.48 3.44
N SER A 133 13.21 22.28 3.87
CA SER A 133 12.34 21.92 4.98
C SER A 133 11.47 20.71 4.65
N LYS A 134 10.89 20.68 3.45
CA LYS A 134 10.06 19.57 2.96
C LYS A 134 10.89 18.31 2.71
N ILE A 135 12.11 18.46 2.19
CA ILE A 135 13.03 17.35 1.95
C ILE A 135 13.44 16.69 3.26
N ILE A 136 13.88 17.49 4.25
CA ILE A 136 14.30 16.98 5.57
C ILE A 136 13.13 16.29 6.26
N LYS A 137 11.95 16.93 6.27
CA LYS A 137 10.74 16.32 6.81
C LYS A 137 10.44 14.98 6.14
N ARG A 138 10.42 14.95 4.81
CA ARG A 138 10.07 13.74 4.06
C ARG A 138 11.09 12.63 4.24
N ALA A 139 12.39 12.95 4.27
CA ALA A 139 13.43 11.99 4.57
C ALA A 139 13.28 11.44 5.99
N GLY A 140 12.98 12.31 6.97
CA GLY A 140 12.64 11.93 8.34
C GLY A 140 11.45 10.99 8.41
N ASP A 141 10.36 11.25 7.67
CA ASP A 141 9.17 10.40 7.66
C ASP A 141 9.51 8.94 7.28
N TYR A 142 10.41 8.73 6.30
CA TYR A 142 10.82 7.38 5.89
C TYR A 142 11.83 6.76 6.86
N LEU A 143 12.83 7.53 7.31
CA LEU A 143 13.84 7.04 8.25
C LEU A 143 13.22 6.69 9.62
N HIS A 144 12.16 7.38 10.00
CA HIS A 144 11.42 7.16 11.24
C HIS A 144 10.09 6.44 11.03
N ALA A 145 9.85 5.80 9.88
CA ALA A 145 8.61 5.09 9.58
C ALA A 145 8.27 3.99 10.62
N GLN A 146 9.30 3.44 11.28
CA GLN A 146 9.14 2.43 12.33
C GLN A 146 8.83 3.02 13.72
N HIS A 147 9.03 4.33 13.93
CA HIS A 147 8.75 5.01 15.19
C HIS A 147 7.29 5.43 15.28
N ALA A 148 6.73 5.43 16.49
CA ALA A 148 5.37 5.90 16.75
C ALA A 148 5.19 7.39 16.43
N ILE A 149 3.97 7.77 16.04
CA ILE A 149 3.54 9.17 15.94
C ILE A 149 3.34 9.69 17.37
N THR A 150 4.17 10.63 17.79
CA THR A 150 4.10 11.24 19.11
C THR A 150 3.31 12.54 19.07
N LEU A 151 2.27 12.65 19.90
CA LEU A 151 1.44 13.84 20.06
C LEU A 151 1.40 14.28 21.52
N GLN A 152 1.57 15.58 21.77
CA GLN A 152 1.43 16.15 23.11
C GLN A 152 -0.04 16.50 23.36
N GLY A 153 -0.64 15.87 24.36
CA GLY A 153 -1.96 16.24 24.90
C GLY A 153 -1.84 17.21 26.08
N ALA A 154 -2.98 17.57 26.67
CA ALA A 154 -3.05 18.42 27.87
C ALA A 154 -2.30 17.81 29.06
N ASP A 155 -2.58 16.54 29.34
CA ASP A 155 -2.13 15.88 30.58
C ASP A 155 -1.08 14.80 30.35
N ALA A 156 -0.87 14.38 29.09
CA ALA A 156 0.01 13.28 28.74
C ALA A 156 0.56 13.40 27.31
N THR A 157 1.68 12.72 27.07
CA THR A 157 2.19 12.46 25.73
C THR A 157 1.60 11.15 25.21
N TYR A 158 1.08 11.16 23.99
CA TYR A 158 0.45 10.02 23.35
C TYR A 158 1.30 9.51 22.18
N HIS A 159 1.45 8.20 22.08
CA HIS A 159 2.18 7.53 21.03
C HIS A 159 1.25 6.61 20.23
N PHE A 160 1.09 6.89 18.94
CA PHE A 160 0.25 6.12 18.02
C PHE A 160 1.10 5.33 17.04
N THR A 161 0.63 4.15 16.61
CA THR A 161 1.33 3.40 15.56
C THR A 161 1.44 4.23 14.28
N ASN A 162 2.65 4.31 13.73
CA ASN A 162 2.89 4.97 12.46
C ASN A 162 2.49 4.07 11.29
N THR A 163 1.59 4.58 10.46
CA THR A 163 1.07 3.85 9.31
C THR A 163 2.13 3.51 8.28
N LEU A 164 3.13 4.37 8.08
CA LEU A 164 4.25 4.10 7.16
C LEU A 164 5.00 2.80 7.52
N GLY A 165 5.10 2.47 8.82
CA GLY A 165 5.72 1.23 9.29
C GLY A 165 4.82 0.00 9.23
N THR A 166 3.56 0.15 8.79
CA THR A 166 2.57 -0.94 8.71
C THR A 166 2.07 -1.21 7.29
N VAL A 167 2.31 -0.32 6.34
CA VAL A 167 2.05 -0.60 4.92
C VAL A 167 2.87 -1.82 4.53
N SER A 168 2.25 -2.81 3.90
CA SER A 168 2.90 -4.04 3.41
C SER A 168 4.12 -3.77 2.53
N GLU A 169 4.25 -2.56 1.98
CA GLU A 169 5.40 -2.05 1.22
C GLU A 169 6.65 -1.73 2.06
N ALA A 170 6.55 -1.60 3.39
CA ALA A 170 7.67 -1.34 4.31
C ALA A 170 8.18 -2.62 5.01
N VAL A 171 7.62 -3.78 4.66
CA VAL A 171 8.15 -5.09 5.06
C VAL A 171 9.43 -5.33 4.26
N ASP A 172 10.48 -5.75 4.97
CA ASP A 172 11.87 -5.96 4.56
C ASP A 172 12.03 -6.76 3.24
N THR A 173 11.70 -6.13 2.12
CA THR A 173 11.66 -6.76 0.80
C THR A 173 12.67 -6.06 -0.09
N SER A 174 13.82 -6.72 -0.25
CA SER A 174 14.83 -6.29 -1.20
C SER A 174 14.27 -6.27 -2.62
N ILE A 175 14.78 -5.39 -3.48
CA ILE A 175 14.54 -5.47 -4.93
C ILE A 175 14.93 -6.86 -5.50
N LEU A 176 15.78 -7.61 -4.80
CA LEU A 176 16.17 -8.97 -5.14
C LEU A 176 15.16 -10.04 -4.68
N LYS A 177 14.24 -9.70 -3.78
CA LYS A 177 13.27 -10.60 -3.10
C LYS A 177 11.87 -9.97 -3.04
N ILE A 178 11.43 -9.40 -4.15
CA ILE A 178 10.16 -8.66 -4.25
C ILE A 178 8.96 -9.57 -4.00
N SER A 179 9.01 -10.79 -4.52
CA SER A 179 8.02 -11.83 -4.24
C SER A 179 8.57 -13.19 -4.65
N PRO A 180 8.36 -14.24 -3.83
CA PRO A 180 8.78 -15.60 -4.16
C PRO A 180 8.04 -16.18 -5.38
N ILE A 181 6.91 -15.58 -5.76
CA ILE A 181 6.11 -15.97 -6.92
C ILE A 181 6.77 -15.52 -8.24
N LEU A 182 7.64 -14.51 -8.20
CA LEU A 182 8.30 -13.99 -9.40
C LEU A 182 9.54 -14.82 -9.74
N VAL A 183 9.56 -15.40 -10.94
CA VAL A 183 10.64 -16.28 -11.41
C VAL A 183 11.73 -15.46 -12.09
N GLY A 184 13.00 -15.81 -11.85
CA GLY A 184 14.17 -15.31 -12.58
C GLY A 184 14.51 -13.82 -12.38
N THR A 185 13.75 -13.09 -11.57
CA THR A 185 13.92 -11.64 -11.34
C THR A 185 15.25 -11.32 -10.67
N GLN A 186 15.66 -12.11 -9.66
CA GLN A 186 16.95 -11.93 -8.99
C GLN A 186 18.13 -12.07 -9.96
N ALA A 187 18.14 -13.13 -10.78
CA ALA A 187 19.19 -13.36 -11.78
C ALA A 187 19.24 -12.22 -12.81
N TYR A 188 18.08 -11.79 -13.31
CA TYR A 188 17.97 -10.64 -14.21
C TYR A 188 18.57 -9.38 -13.58
N ILE A 189 18.22 -9.04 -12.34
CA ILE A 189 18.72 -7.83 -11.65
C ILE A 189 20.23 -7.87 -11.46
N LEU A 190 20.81 -9.03 -11.10
CA LEU A 190 22.25 -9.16 -10.92
C LEU A 190 23.01 -8.96 -12.24
N LEU A 191 22.57 -9.63 -13.32
CA LEU A 191 23.17 -9.48 -14.64
C LEU A 191 23.00 -8.05 -15.18
N ALA A 192 21.82 -7.48 -15.00
CA ALA A 192 21.51 -6.09 -15.36
C ALA A 192 22.43 -5.10 -14.65
N THR A 193 22.67 -5.31 -13.36
CA THR A 193 23.53 -4.43 -12.55
C THR A 193 24.99 -4.54 -12.95
N ALA A 194 25.48 -5.76 -13.20
CA ALA A 194 26.83 -5.95 -13.74
C ALA A 194 26.99 -5.23 -15.09
N GLY A 195 25.99 -5.36 -15.97
CA GLY A 195 25.96 -4.65 -17.25
C GLY A 195 25.91 -3.13 -17.12
N TYR A 196 25.18 -2.61 -16.13
CA TYR A 196 25.16 -1.18 -15.82
C TYR A 196 26.54 -0.68 -15.39
N VAL A 197 27.22 -1.41 -14.50
CA VAL A 197 28.59 -1.06 -14.06
C VAL A 197 29.53 -1.03 -15.26
N LEU A 198 29.49 -2.03 -16.14
CA LEU A 198 30.29 -2.05 -17.37
C LEU A 198 29.94 -0.90 -18.32
N LEU A 199 28.66 -0.52 -18.41
CA LEU A 199 28.22 0.63 -19.21
C LEU A 199 28.79 1.93 -18.65
N VAL A 200 28.77 2.12 -17.34
CA VAL A 200 29.34 3.30 -16.69
C VAL A 200 30.86 3.36 -16.88
N ILE A 201 31.57 2.24 -16.78
CA ILE A 201 33.00 2.18 -17.05
C ILE A 201 33.30 2.62 -18.49
N ALA A 202 32.53 2.14 -19.47
CA ALA A 202 32.72 2.49 -20.88
C ALA A 202 32.20 3.90 -21.24
N ARG A 203 31.18 4.38 -20.54
CA ARG A 203 30.49 5.65 -20.76
C ARG A 203 30.20 6.32 -19.39
N PRO A 204 31.19 6.97 -18.76
CA PRO A 204 31.04 7.57 -17.43
C PRO A 204 29.89 8.58 -17.33
N VAL A 205 29.52 9.20 -18.45
CA VAL A 205 28.36 10.11 -18.54
C VAL A 205 27.05 9.44 -18.09
N PHE A 206 26.93 8.11 -18.14
CA PHE A 206 25.74 7.39 -17.71
C PHE A 206 25.55 7.35 -16.17
N LEU A 207 26.52 7.84 -15.40
CA LEU A 207 26.37 8.08 -13.95
C LEU A 207 25.19 8.99 -13.62
N VAL A 208 24.71 9.81 -14.56
CA VAL A 208 23.49 10.61 -14.39
C VAL A 208 22.25 9.79 -14.04
N ALA A 209 22.23 8.49 -14.36
CA ALA A 209 21.12 7.60 -14.05
C ALA A 209 21.29 6.87 -12.70
N LEU A 210 22.45 7.01 -12.03
CA LEU A 210 22.77 6.34 -10.77
C LEU A 210 21.74 6.59 -9.65
N PRO A 211 21.21 7.82 -9.44
CA PRO A 211 20.20 8.04 -8.41
C PRO A 211 18.97 7.14 -8.54
N LEU A 212 18.51 6.88 -9.77
CA LEU A 212 17.33 6.06 -10.03
C LEU A 212 17.59 4.57 -9.75
N LEU A 213 18.81 4.11 -10.04
CA LEU A 213 19.24 2.76 -9.67
C LEU A 213 19.33 2.58 -8.15
N LEU A 214 20.00 3.51 -7.47
CA LEU A 214 20.17 3.47 -6.01
C LEU A 214 18.83 3.52 -5.29
N LEU A 215 17.89 4.33 -5.79
CA LEU A 215 16.55 4.43 -5.22
C LEU A 215 15.76 3.13 -5.38
N GLY A 216 15.91 2.40 -6.50
CA GLY A 216 15.31 1.08 -6.63
C GLY A 216 15.90 0.04 -5.68
N TYR A 217 17.22 0.06 -5.47
CA TYR A 217 17.87 -0.79 -4.45
C TYR A 217 17.48 -0.38 -3.02
N GLY A 218 17.21 0.92 -2.81
CA GLY A 218 16.74 1.47 -1.55
C GLY A 218 15.28 1.16 -1.21
N ALA A 219 14.56 0.45 -2.08
CA ALA A 219 13.17 0.06 -1.86
C ALA A 219 12.97 -0.72 -0.54
N SER A 220 13.96 -1.49 -0.10
CA SER A 220 13.88 -2.28 1.15
C SER A 220 13.67 -1.41 2.40
N PHE A 221 14.15 -0.17 2.40
CA PHE A 221 14.06 0.76 3.54
C PHE A 221 13.25 2.02 3.24
N LEU A 222 13.08 2.38 1.97
CA LEU A 222 12.26 3.53 1.54
C LEU A 222 10.82 3.13 1.17
N GLY A 223 10.57 1.83 0.97
CA GLY A 223 9.29 1.28 0.53
C GLY A 223 9.31 0.75 -0.90
N MET A 224 8.57 -0.34 -1.12
CA MET A 224 8.59 -1.10 -2.36
C MET A 224 8.20 -0.34 -3.63
N ARG A 225 7.42 0.73 -3.50
CA ARG A 225 7.08 1.62 -4.61
C ARG A 225 8.29 2.24 -5.31
N PHE A 226 9.44 2.36 -4.64
CA PHE A 226 10.65 2.91 -5.25
C PHE A 226 11.39 1.90 -6.15
N SER A 227 11.10 0.61 -6.05
CA SER A 227 11.74 -0.45 -6.85
C SER A 227 11.60 -0.25 -8.37
N MET A 228 10.50 0.37 -8.83
CA MET A 228 10.25 0.60 -10.25
C MET A 228 11.23 1.60 -10.88
N PHE A 229 11.80 2.52 -10.09
CA PHE A 229 12.70 3.54 -10.65
C PHE A 229 14.01 2.96 -11.16
N ALA A 230 14.44 1.78 -10.70
CA ALA A 230 15.60 1.09 -11.26
C ALA A 230 15.30 0.36 -12.58
N THR A 231 14.02 0.14 -12.92
CA THR A 231 13.62 -0.77 -14.00
C THR A 231 14.27 -0.41 -15.36
N PRO A 232 14.15 0.82 -15.89
CA PRO A 232 14.83 1.14 -17.15
C PRO A 232 16.36 1.17 -17.08
N VAL A 233 16.97 1.57 -15.96
CA VAL A 233 18.45 1.49 -15.81
C VAL A 233 18.94 0.04 -15.86
N LEU A 234 18.23 -0.87 -15.19
CA LEU A 234 18.52 -2.31 -15.22
C LEU A 234 18.34 -2.86 -16.64
N ALA A 235 17.29 -2.48 -17.36
CA ALA A 235 17.10 -2.87 -18.75
C ALA A 235 18.28 -2.43 -19.65
N PHE A 236 18.77 -1.20 -19.46
CA PHE A 236 19.97 -0.72 -20.14
C PHE A 236 21.21 -1.55 -19.84
N GLY A 237 21.44 -1.82 -18.56
CA GLY A 237 22.57 -2.63 -18.12
C GLY A 237 22.51 -4.03 -18.72
N PHE A 238 21.36 -4.70 -18.65
CA PHE A 238 21.17 -6.05 -19.17
C PHE A 238 21.48 -6.13 -20.68
N VAL A 239 20.87 -5.24 -21.48
CA VAL A 239 21.09 -5.23 -22.93
C VAL A 239 22.54 -4.86 -23.27
N TYR A 240 23.14 -3.93 -22.52
CA TYR A 240 24.54 -3.56 -22.73
C TYR A 240 25.51 -4.71 -22.43
N LEU A 241 25.25 -5.50 -21.38
CA LEU A 241 26.02 -6.72 -21.10
C LEU A 241 25.95 -7.69 -22.28
N LEU A 242 24.75 -7.95 -22.82
CA LEU A 242 24.58 -8.82 -23.99
C LEU A 242 25.31 -8.26 -25.22
N TYR A 243 25.27 -6.94 -25.43
CA TYR A 243 25.99 -6.28 -26.51
C TYR A 243 27.53 -6.43 -26.37
N LEU A 244 28.07 -6.39 -25.16
CA LEU A 244 29.50 -6.66 -24.93
C LEU A 244 29.86 -8.13 -25.21
N LEU A 245 29.02 -9.06 -24.76
CA LEU A 245 29.24 -10.49 -24.97
C LEU A 245 29.15 -10.86 -26.47
N ASP A 246 28.20 -10.28 -27.20
CA ASP A 246 28.08 -10.39 -28.66
C ASP A 246 29.40 -10.01 -29.35
N ARG A 247 29.97 -8.85 -28.98
CA ARG A 247 31.25 -8.40 -29.52
C ARG A 247 32.44 -9.26 -29.11
N ARG A 248 32.42 -9.82 -27.89
CA ARG A 248 33.53 -10.64 -27.38
C ARG A 248 33.56 -12.03 -28.02
N PHE A 249 32.40 -12.63 -28.26
CA PHE A 249 32.24 -14.01 -28.74
C PHE A 249 31.75 -14.12 -30.18
N SER A 250 31.55 -13.00 -30.88
CA SER A 250 31.12 -12.92 -32.29
C SER A 250 29.75 -13.56 -32.60
N HIS A 251 28.87 -13.66 -31.61
CA HIS A 251 27.52 -14.22 -31.76
C HIS A 251 26.52 -13.15 -32.21
N LYS A 252 26.44 -12.85 -33.52
CA LYS A 252 25.68 -11.74 -34.15
C LYS A 252 24.21 -11.48 -33.72
N HIS A 253 23.61 -12.37 -32.93
CA HIS A 253 22.20 -12.31 -32.51
C HIS A 253 21.98 -12.33 -30.99
N LEU A 254 23.05 -12.33 -30.17
CA LEU A 254 22.93 -12.49 -28.73
C LEU A 254 22.09 -11.38 -28.04
N PRO A 255 22.21 -10.09 -28.40
CA PRO A 255 21.38 -9.04 -27.81
C PRO A 255 19.91 -9.21 -28.18
N VAL A 256 19.60 -9.72 -29.38
CA VAL A 256 18.23 -9.97 -29.83
C VAL A 256 17.63 -11.13 -29.05
N LEU A 257 18.33 -12.27 -29.01
CA LEU A 257 17.87 -13.48 -28.33
C LEU A 257 17.74 -13.27 -26.81
N GLY A 258 18.71 -12.60 -26.19
CA GLY A 258 18.65 -12.30 -24.76
C GLY A 258 17.57 -11.28 -24.43
N THR A 259 17.32 -10.29 -25.30
CA THR A 259 16.17 -9.38 -25.14
C THR A 259 14.86 -10.15 -25.25
N PHE A 260 14.72 -11.03 -26.24
CA PHE A 260 13.54 -11.88 -26.39
C PHE A 260 13.31 -12.76 -25.16
N ALA A 261 14.35 -13.41 -24.64
CA ALA A 261 14.27 -14.21 -23.42
C ALA A 261 13.84 -13.36 -22.20
N ALA A 262 14.37 -12.15 -22.05
CA ALA A 262 13.95 -11.22 -20.99
C ALA A 262 12.48 -10.80 -21.15
N LEU A 263 12.01 -10.55 -22.38
CA LEU A 263 10.59 -10.24 -22.63
C LEU A 263 9.68 -11.41 -22.26
N VAL A 264 10.05 -12.64 -22.63
CA VAL A 264 9.30 -13.85 -22.25
C VAL A 264 9.25 -13.99 -20.72
N LEU A 265 10.37 -13.75 -20.03
CA LEU A 265 10.43 -13.75 -18.57
C LEU A 265 9.50 -12.69 -17.94
N MET A 266 9.51 -11.46 -18.47
CA MET A 266 8.62 -10.39 -17.98
C MET A 266 7.15 -10.74 -18.24
N LEU A 267 6.81 -11.27 -19.42
CA LEU A 267 5.44 -11.68 -19.76
C LEU A 267 4.95 -12.82 -18.88
N TYR A 268 5.79 -13.82 -18.60
CA TYR A 268 5.45 -14.89 -17.66
C TYR A 268 5.10 -14.32 -16.29
N ASN A 269 5.97 -13.46 -15.74
CA ASN A 269 5.74 -12.82 -14.45
C ASN A 269 4.49 -11.91 -14.45
N ILE A 270 4.20 -11.23 -15.57
CA ILE A 270 2.97 -10.44 -15.75
C ILE A 270 1.73 -11.33 -15.67
N VAL A 271 1.71 -12.48 -16.35
CA VAL A 271 0.60 -13.44 -16.29
C VAL A 271 0.39 -13.93 -14.87
N VAL A 272 1.47 -14.27 -14.18
CA VAL A 272 1.43 -14.70 -12.78
C VAL A 272 0.86 -13.60 -11.87
N VAL A 273 1.30 -12.34 -12.03
CA VAL A 273 0.75 -11.20 -11.27
C VAL A 273 -0.72 -10.95 -11.60
N ASN A 274 -1.12 -11.01 -12.87
CA ASN A 274 -2.52 -10.79 -13.25
C ASN A 274 -3.46 -11.83 -12.66
N ASN A 275 -2.98 -13.05 -12.43
CA ASN A 275 -3.77 -14.11 -11.78
C ASN A 275 -3.90 -13.90 -10.26
N THR A 276 -3.10 -13.04 -9.65
CA THR A 276 -3.13 -12.76 -8.21
C THR A 276 -3.74 -11.40 -7.85
N VAL A 277 -3.75 -10.44 -8.79
CA VAL A 277 -4.33 -9.12 -8.56
C VAL A 277 -5.85 -9.18 -8.58
N ALA A 278 -6.48 -8.73 -7.49
CA ALA A 278 -7.92 -8.46 -7.42
C ALA A 278 -8.15 -6.94 -7.53
N PRO A 279 -8.45 -6.40 -8.73
CA PRO A 279 -8.36 -4.96 -8.98
C PRO A 279 -9.50 -4.13 -8.37
N CYS A 280 -10.55 -4.77 -7.84
CA CYS A 280 -11.74 -4.07 -7.35
C CYS A 280 -12.08 -4.49 -5.92
N PHE A 281 -12.07 -3.51 -5.00
CA PHE A 281 -12.61 -3.68 -3.64
C PHE A 281 -14.12 -3.97 -3.68
N PHE A 282 -14.86 -3.19 -4.47
CA PHE A 282 -16.31 -3.32 -4.62
C PHE A 282 -16.66 -4.01 -5.93
N LYS A 283 -17.47 -5.07 -5.85
CA LYS A 283 -18.03 -5.78 -7.01
C LYS A 283 -19.26 -5.04 -7.54
N LYS A 284 -19.77 -5.45 -8.71
CA LYS A 284 -20.95 -4.82 -9.33
C LYS A 284 -22.15 -4.68 -8.38
N LYS A 285 -22.47 -5.72 -7.59
CA LYS A 285 -23.56 -5.68 -6.60
C LYS A 285 -23.27 -4.68 -5.47
N ASP A 286 -22.01 -4.57 -5.08
CA ASP A 286 -21.55 -3.65 -4.04
C ASP A 286 -21.70 -2.20 -4.50
N VAL A 287 -21.31 -1.90 -5.73
CA VAL A 287 -21.46 -0.57 -6.33
C VAL A 287 -22.92 -0.15 -6.42
N ILE A 288 -23.82 -1.03 -6.86
CA ILE A 288 -25.26 -0.72 -6.92
C ILE A 288 -25.80 -0.40 -5.51
N ALA A 289 -25.40 -1.17 -4.51
CA ALA A 289 -25.82 -0.93 -3.13
C ALA A 289 -25.26 0.39 -2.55
N LEU A 290 -24.01 0.74 -2.87
CA LEU A 290 -23.42 2.03 -2.50
C LEU A 290 -24.11 3.21 -3.19
N GLN A 291 -24.48 3.08 -4.46
CA GLN A 291 -25.23 4.11 -5.20
C GLN A 291 -26.64 4.31 -4.63
N GLN A 292 -27.29 3.24 -4.17
CA GLN A 292 -28.58 3.35 -3.46
C GLN A 292 -28.40 4.02 -2.09
N PHE A 293 -27.33 3.69 -1.36
CA PHE A 293 -27.00 4.32 -0.09
C PHE A 293 -26.65 5.80 -0.23
N ALA A 294 -26.03 6.19 -1.35
CA ALA A 294 -25.69 7.59 -1.65
C ALA A 294 -26.92 8.52 -1.58
N ALA A 295 -28.11 8.04 -1.96
CA ALA A 295 -29.34 8.82 -1.89
C ALA A 295 -29.80 9.13 -0.45
N LEU A 296 -29.31 8.39 0.54
CA LEU A 296 -29.62 8.54 1.97
C LEU A 296 -28.49 9.24 2.74
N ASN A 297 -27.34 9.43 2.11
CA ASN A 297 -26.14 9.94 2.72
C ASN A 297 -25.90 11.40 2.30
N THR A 298 -25.42 12.20 3.23
CA THR A 298 -25.06 13.60 2.97
C THR A 298 -23.60 13.87 3.36
N ASP A 299 -23.04 14.97 2.85
CA ASP A 299 -21.69 15.41 3.22
C ASP A 299 -21.54 15.71 4.73
N ASN A 300 -22.66 15.97 5.42
CA ASN A 300 -22.68 16.16 6.87
C ASN A 300 -22.59 14.84 7.64
N ASP A 301 -22.94 13.70 7.05
CA ASP A 301 -22.89 12.39 7.73
C ASP A 301 -21.47 11.85 7.86
N LEU A 302 -21.15 10.97 8.82
CA LEU A 302 -19.81 10.36 8.95
C LEU A 302 -19.85 8.85 8.73
N ILE A 303 -18.88 8.31 8.00
CA ILE A 303 -18.68 6.88 7.81
C ILE A 303 -17.36 6.44 8.45
N TYR A 304 -17.46 5.58 9.45
CA TYR A 304 -16.36 4.86 10.06
C TYR A 304 -16.05 3.63 9.20
N SER A 305 -14.82 3.52 8.71
CA SER A 305 -14.32 2.38 7.95
C SER A 305 -12.81 2.33 8.08
N TRP A 306 -12.22 1.18 7.78
CA TRP A 306 -10.78 1.10 7.56
C TRP A 306 -10.35 1.98 6.37
N TRP A 307 -9.14 2.55 6.44
CA TRP A 307 -8.67 3.59 5.52
C TRP A 307 -8.55 3.11 4.06
N ASP A 308 -8.36 1.81 3.83
CA ASP A 308 -8.32 1.20 2.50
C ASP A 308 -9.59 1.53 1.68
N TYR A 309 -10.73 1.71 2.35
CA TYR A 309 -12.03 1.94 1.73
C TYR A 309 -12.41 3.43 1.63
N GLY A 310 -11.59 4.35 2.13
CA GLY A 310 -11.93 5.78 2.18
C GLY A 310 -12.23 6.38 0.81
N TRP A 311 -11.23 6.44 -0.09
CA TRP A 311 -11.45 6.96 -1.44
C TRP A 311 -12.44 6.15 -2.28
N PRO A 312 -12.43 4.79 -2.24
CA PRO A 312 -13.47 4.00 -2.89
C PRO A 312 -14.90 4.37 -2.45
N LEU A 313 -15.13 4.59 -1.15
CA LEU A 313 -16.42 5.04 -0.64
C LEU A 313 -16.76 6.43 -1.17
N TRP A 314 -15.84 7.39 -1.14
CA TRP A 314 -16.06 8.74 -1.66
C TRP A 314 -16.44 8.72 -3.14
N TYR A 315 -15.78 7.88 -3.93
CA TYR A 315 -16.04 7.75 -5.36
C TYR A 315 -17.47 7.24 -5.66
N TYR A 316 -17.94 6.21 -4.94
CA TYR A 316 -19.24 5.60 -5.22
C TYR A 316 -20.41 6.28 -4.50
N ILE A 317 -20.17 6.91 -3.35
CA ILE A 317 -21.19 7.63 -2.57
C ILE A 317 -21.28 9.09 -3.02
N GLY A 318 -20.18 9.70 -3.46
CA GLY A 318 -20.12 11.11 -3.87
C GLY A 318 -19.82 12.08 -2.73
N SER A 319 -19.48 11.59 -1.53
CA SER A 319 -19.21 12.40 -0.34
C SER A 319 -17.87 12.09 0.31
N ASN A 320 -17.11 13.13 0.68
CA ASN A 320 -15.79 13.01 1.32
C ASN A 320 -15.91 12.87 2.84
N ASN A 321 -16.65 11.87 3.29
CA ASN A 321 -17.21 11.86 4.63
C ASN A 321 -16.82 10.63 5.45
N THR A 322 -15.60 10.13 5.26
CA THR A 322 -15.00 9.10 6.11
C THR A 322 -14.04 9.71 7.13
N LEU A 323 -13.95 9.11 8.33
CA LEU A 323 -13.04 9.61 9.36
C LEU A 323 -11.57 9.46 8.94
N ILE A 324 -11.22 8.31 8.38
CA ILE A 324 -9.90 8.02 7.80
C ILE A 324 -10.04 7.58 6.34
N HIS A 325 -8.99 7.77 5.55
CA HIS A 325 -8.95 7.42 4.13
C HIS A 325 -7.51 7.23 3.62
N ASN A 326 -7.34 6.81 2.37
CA ASN A 326 -6.02 6.48 1.79
C ASN A 326 -5.03 7.66 1.74
N GLY A 327 -5.47 8.89 1.99
CA GLY A 327 -4.63 10.09 2.12
C GLY A 327 -4.52 10.64 3.55
N ARG A 328 -5.31 10.12 4.50
CA ARG A 328 -5.31 10.52 5.92
C ARG A 328 -5.61 9.33 6.80
N HIS A 329 -4.55 8.82 7.41
CA HIS A 329 -4.56 7.63 8.25
C HIS A 329 -3.40 7.78 9.24
N GLY A 330 -3.46 8.80 10.09
CA GLY A 330 -2.51 9.02 11.17
C GLY A 330 -3.08 8.45 12.47
N SER A 331 -3.19 9.31 13.48
CA SER A 331 -3.58 8.89 14.83
C SER A 331 -5.00 8.31 14.90
N ASP A 332 -5.95 8.82 14.11
CA ASP A 332 -7.35 8.35 14.07
C ASP A 332 -7.48 6.87 13.65
N THR A 333 -6.45 6.29 13.05
CA THR A 333 -6.40 4.85 12.73
C THR A 333 -6.50 3.99 13.99
N TYR A 334 -5.92 4.45 15.10
CA TYR A 334 -6.04 3.81 16.41
C TYR A 334 -7.51 3.74 16.85
N LEU A 335 -8.26 4.83 16.68
CA LEU A 335 -9.68 4.88 17.04
C LEU A 335 -10.49 3.88 16.23
N ILE A 336 -10.34 3.86 14.91
CA ILE A 336 -11.05 2.88 14.06
C ILE A 336 -10.69 1.44 14.49
N ALA A 337 -9.41 1.14 14.69
CA ALA A 337 -8.98 -0.18 15.12
C ALA A 337 -9.60 -0.60 16.45
N LYS A 338 -9.64 0.32 17.43
CA LYS A 338 -10.25 0.07 18.74
C LYS A 338 -11.75 -0.18 18.65
N LEU A 339 -12.47 0.53 17.78
CA LEU A 339 -13.90 0.30 17.53
C LEU A 339 -14.13 -1.07 16.89
N LEU A 340 -13.34 -1.43 15.88
CA LEU A 340 -13.49 -2.71 15.16
C LEU A 340 -13.20 -3.92 16.06
N LEU A 341 -12.25 -3.80 16.99
CA LEU A 341 -11.81 -4.90 17.84
C LEU A 341 -12.46 -4.93 19.24
N SER A 342 -13.29 -3.95 19.58
CA SER A 342 -14.01 -3.96 20.85
C SER A 342 -15.08 -5.04 20.87
N SER A 343 -15.21 -5.75 22.00
CA SER A 343 -16.33 -6.65 22.29
C SER A 343 -17.53 -5.95 22.93
N ASN A 344 -17.37 -4.71 23.40
CA ASN A 344 -18.44 -3.92 23.99
C ASN A 344 -19.14 -3.07 22.92
N GLN A 345 -20.33 -3.50 22.50
CA GLN A 345 -21.09 -2.78 21.47
C GLN A 345 -21.61 -1.41 21.94
N ASN A 346 -21.86 -1.23 23.24
CA ASN A 346 -22.19 0.09 23.80
C ASN A 346 -21.00 1.03 23.62
N PHE A 347 -19.79 0.58 23.94
CA PHE A 347 -18.57 1.35 23.68
C PHE A 347 -18.46 1.74 22.20
N VAL A 348 -18.64 0.79 21.28
CA VAL A 348 -18.56 1.08 19.83
C VAL A 348 -19.54 2.17 19.42
N ALA A 349 -20.80 2.06 19.88
CA ALA A 349 -21.85 3.01 19.61
C ALA A 349 -21.55 4.39 20.19
N ASN A 350 -21.26 4.45 21.50
CA ASN A 350 -20.99 5.69 22.23
C ASN A 350 -19.75 6.41 21.69
N ALA A 351 -18.67 5.68 21.41
CA ALA A 351 -17.45 6.24 20.88
C ALA A 351 -17.63 6.73 19.43
N ALA A 352 -18.29 5.96 18.57
CA ALA A 352 -18.61 6.43 17.21
C ALA A 352 -19.44 7.73 17.26
N ARG A 353 -20.41 7.84 18.18
CA ARG A 353 -21.19 9.08 18.37
C ARG A 353 -20.32 10.24 18.86
N TYR A 354 -19.58 10.03 19.95
CA TYR A 354 -18.73 11.04 20.57
C TYR A 354 -17.69 11.61 19.60
N PHE A 355 -16.91 10.73 18.97
CA PHE A 355 -15.86 11.16 18.05
C PHE A 355 -16.43 11.74 16.76
N SER A 356 -17.63 11.35 16.33
CA SER A 356 -18.28 11.97 15.17
C SER A 356 -18.61 13.44 15.42
N GLN A 357 -18.95 13.80 16.66
CA GLN A 357 -19.20 15.18 17.07
C GLN A 357 -17.88 15.94 17.24
N LYS A 358 -16.90 15.36 17.95
CA LYS A 358 -15.57 15.99 18.12
C LYS A 358 -14.85 16.20 16.80
N HIS A 359 -15.12 15.35 15.81
CA HIS A 359 -14.63 15.56 14.45
C HIS A 359 -15.19 16.84 13.83
N LEU A 360 -16.50 17.13 13.98
CA LEU A 360 -17.08 18.40 13.51
C LEU A 360 -16.44 19.61 14.22
N GLU A 361 -16.32 19.55 15.54
CA GLU A 361 -15.72 20.63 16.34
C GLU A 361 -14.25 20.89 15.93
N GLY A 362 -13.46 19.81 15.79
CA GLY A 362 -12.07 19.89 15.34
C GLY A 362 -11.95 20.44 13.92
N HIS A 363 -12.83 20.03 13.01
CA HIS A 363 -12.87 20.55 11.65
C HIS A 363 -13.17 22.05 11.59
N ALA A 364 -14.07 22.54 12.44
CA ALA A 364 -14.33 23.98 12.59
C ALA A 364 -13.09 24.76 13.05
N GLN A 365 -12.13 24.09 13.69
CA GLN A 365 -10.83 24.63 14.13
C GLN A 365 -9.67 24.23 13.19
N HIS A 366 -9.97 23.85 11.95
CA HIS A 366 -8.99 23.45 10.92
C HIS A 366 -8.13 22.24 11.31
N LYS A 367 -8.57 21.41 12.26
CA LYS A 367 -7.95 20.12 12.57
C LYS A 367 -8.41 19.10 11.54
N GLN A 368 -7.46 18.31 11.04
CA GLN A 368 -7.72 17.29 10.03
C GLN A 368 -8.03 15.92 10.63
N GLU A 369 -7.55 15.65 11.85
CA GLU A 369 -7.80 14.42 12.58
C GLU A 369 -8.50 14.75 13.90
N VAL A 370 -9.32 13.82 14.41
CA VAL A 370 -10.12 14.03 15.62
C VAL A 370 -9.30 13.82 16.89
N LEU A 371 -8.41 12.82 16.94
CA LEU A 371 -7.63 12.54 18.14
C LEU A 371 -6.69 13.70 18.52
N PRO A 372 -5.96 14.36 17.59
CA PRO A 372 -5.13 15.51 17.93
C PRO A 372 -5.91 16.72 18.43
N TYR A 373 -7.23 16.78 18.22
CA TYR A 373 -8.12 17.77 18.80
C TYR A 373 -8.56 17.35 20.22
N VAL A 374 -9.06 16.13 20.37
CA VAL A 374 -9.61 15.62 21.64
C VAL A 374 -8.57 15.56 22.77
N ILE A 375 -7.33 15.13 22.44
CA ILE A 375 -6.27 15.01 23.46
C ILE A 375 -5.80 16.37 24.03
N GLN A 376 -6.19 17.49 23.42
CA GLN A 376 -5.80 18.83 23.88
C GLN A 376 -6.58 19.29 25.10
N THR A 377 -7.71 18.65 25.39
CA THR A 377 -8.62 19.07 26.48
C THR A 377 -8.98 17.93 27.42
N ASN A 378 -8.73 16.68 27.02
CA ASN A 378 -9.20 15.52 27.75
C ASN A 378 -8.18 14.37 27.71
N ASN A 379 -8.14 13.59 28.77
CA ASN A 379 -7.41 12.33 28.80
C ASN A 379 -8.15 11.27 27.97
N LEU A 380 -7.44 10.67 27.00
CA LEU A 380 -8.04 9.74 26.06
C LEU A 380 -8.44 8.40 26.71
N ASN A 381 -7.70 7.95 27.73
CA ASN A 381 -8.05 6.73 28.46
C ASN A 381 -9.32 6.92 29.27
N ASP A 382 -9.46 8.07 29.93
CA ASP A 382 -10.65 8.39 30.72
C ASP A 382 -11.90 8.48 29.83
N ILE A 383 -11.79 9.13 28.67
CA ILE A 383 -12.85 9.15 27.66
C ILE A 383 -13.26 7.74 27.27
N PHE A 384 -12.29 6.86 26.95
CA PHE A 384 -12.62 5.49 26.55
C PHE A 384 -13.26 4.69 27.67
N GLN A 385 -12.86 4.91 28.92
CA GLN A 385 -13.49 4.26 30.07
C GLN A 385 -14.93 4.73 30.27
N GLU A 386 -15.17 6.03 30.18
CA GLU A 386 -16.52 6.61 30.32
C GLU A 386 -17.48 6.08 29.24
N LEU A 387 -17.01 6.01 27.99
CA LEU A 387 -17.83 5.57 26.85
C LEU A 387 -18.23 4.09 26.91
N ASN A 388 -17.64 3.27 27.80
CA ASN A 388 -18.12 1.91 28.04
C ASN A 388 -19.54 1.85 28.60
N TYR A 389 -19.96 2.91 29.32
CA TYR A 389 -21.18 2.92 30.12
C TYR A 389 -22.12 4.07 29.75
N ASN A 390 -21.58 5.24 29.41
CA ASN A 390 -22.38 6.45 29.26
C ASN A 390 -22.66 6.80 27.79
N ILE A 391 -23.94 7.01 27.49
CA ILE A 391 -24.38 7.57 26.19
C ILE A 391 -24.14 9.09 26.25
N PRO A 392 -23.41 9.68 25.29
CA PRO A 392 -23.22 11.13 25.24
C PRO A 392 -24.57 11.87 25.13
N THR A 393 -24.88 12.73 26.12
CA THR A 393 -26.21 13.37 26.26
C THR A 393 -26.50 14.49 25.27
N ASP A 394 -25.48 15.06 24.62
CA ASP A 394 -25.61 16.27 23.77
C ASP A 394 -25.68 15.99 22.26
N ALA A 395 -25.84 14.72 21.86
CA ALA A 395 -25.42 14.30 20.52
C ALA A 395 -26.51 14.38 19.43
N ARG A 396 -27.10 15.57 19.21
CA ARG A 396 -27.81 15.85 17.95
C ARG A 396 -26.86 16.53 16.96
N GLY A 397 -26.68 15.99 15.76
CA GLY A 397 -25.95 16.78 14.74
C GLY A 397 -25.68 16.15 13.36
N ARG A 398 -25.47 14.82 13.26
CA ARG A 398 -25.25 14.14 11.96
C ARG A 398 -25.55 12.64 12.04
N ASN A 399 -25.87 12.01 10.91
CA ASN A 399 -25.92 10.54 10.89
C ASN A 399 -24.50 10.00 10.93
N THR A 400 -24.33 8.91 11.66
CA THR A 400 -23.05 8.21 11.80
C THR A 400 -23.24 6.77 11.36
N TYR A 401 -22.34 6.29 10.52
CA TYR A 401 -22.38 4.96 9.94
C TYR A 401 -21.07 4.23 10.21
N ILE A 402 -21.14 2.91 10.33
CA ILE A 402 -19.98 2.02 10.34
C ILE A 402 -20.09 1.09 9.13
N MET A 403 -19.11 1.17 8.25
CA MET A 403 -18.98 0.29 7.09
C MET A 403 -17.96 -0.81 7.42
N LEU A 404 -18.37 -2.05 7.26
CA LEU A 404 -17.57 -3.24 7.50
C LEU A 404 -17.43 -4.01 6.19
N HIS A 405 -16.20 -4.20 5.71
CA HIS A 405 -15.92 -4.97 4.51
C HIS A 405 -15.25 -6.30 4.87
N ARG A 406 -15.59 -7.38 4.17
CA ARG A 406 -15.05 -8.72 4.43
C ARG A 406 -13.54 -8.80 4.34
N ASP A 407 -12.93 -8.05 3.43
CA ASP A 407 -11.48 -8.07 3.25
C ASP A 407 -10.73 -7.39 4.42
N MET A 408 -11.43 -6.69 5.33
CA MET A 408 -10.84 -6.26 6.62
C MET A 408 -10.34 -7.45 7.45
N LEU A 409 -10.92 -8.64 7.26
CA LEU A 409 -10.46 -9.87 7.92
C LEU A 409 -9.08 -10.32 7.41
N MET A 410 -8.73 -10.00 6.16
CA MET A 410 -7.39 -10.28 5.61
C MET A 410 -6.34 -9.33 6.20
N THR A 411 -6.75 -8.14 6.63
CA THR A 411 -5.90 -7.14 7.28
C THR A 411 -6.06 -7.15 8.80
N PHE A 412 -6.71 -8.16 9.38
CA PHE A 412 -7.05 -8.21 10.80
C PHE A 412 -5.84 -8.00 11.71
N ASN A 413 -4.74 -8.71 11.43
CA ASN A 413 -3.48 -8.57 12.16
C ASN A 413 -2.91 -7.15 12.12
N THR A 414 -3.12 -6.43 11.02
CA THR A 414 -2.73 -5.01 10.92
C THR A 414 -3.65 -4.14 11.77
N ILE A 415 -4.97 -4.32 11.68
CA ILE A 415 -5.96 -3.60 12.51
C ILE A 415 -5.62 -3.79 14.00
N GLU A 416 -5.29 -5.02 14.40
CA GLU A 416 -4.91 -5.31 15.78
C GLU A 416 -3.66 -4.58 16.24
N ARG A 417 -2.62 -4.47 15.41
CA ARG A 417 -1.41 -3.71 15.75
C ARG A 417 -1.74 -2.26 16.11
N PHE A 418 -2.71 -1.65 15.44
CA PHE A 418 -3.17 -0.30 15.80
C PHE A 418 -3.91 -0.31 17.13
N ALA A 419 -4.86 -1.22 17.34
CA ALA A 419 -5.65 -1.25 18.57
C ALA A 419 -4.82 -1.54 19.85
N GLN A 420 -3.79 -2.40 19.74
CA GLN A 420 -2.96 -2.86 20.86
C GLN A 420 -1.73 -1.98 21.13
N THR A 421 -1.69 -0.77 20.57
CA THR A 421 -0.63 0.20 20.89
C THR A 421 -0.87 0.76 22.29
N ASP A 422 0.10 0.60 23.19
CA ASP A 422 0.10 1.32 24.46
C ASP A 422 0.38 2.80 24.20
N LEU A 423 -0.59 3.65 24.55
CA LEU A 423 -0.55 5.06 24.19
C LEU A 423 0.51 5.86 24.98
N GLN A 424 0.99 5.38 26.13
CA GLN A 424 1.96 6.10 26.95
C GLN A 424 3.41 5.75 26.60
N SER A 425 3.66 4.48 26.29
CA SER A 425 5.00 3.97 25.97
C SER A 425 5.25 3.87 24.46
N GLY A 426 4.18 3.86 23.64
CA GLY A 426 4.25 3.54 22.22
C GLY A 426 4.61 2.09 21.93
N GLN A 427 4.73 1.25 22.96
CA GLN A 427 5.07 -0.15 22.82
C GLN A 427 3.85 -0.94 22.36
N ARG A 428 4.12 -2.02 21.64
CA ARG A 428 3.10 -2.95 21.20
C ARG A 428 2.93 -4.00 22.29
N HIS A 429 1.71 -4.20 22.76
CA HIS A 429 1.40 -5.43 23.49
C HIS A 429 1.44 -6.63 22.54
N GLY A 430 1.59 -7.85 23.10
CA GLY A 430 1.40 -9.07 22.32
C GLY A 430 0.02 -9.08 21.65
N MET A 431 -0.10 -9.74 20.50
CA MET A 431 -1.40 -9.86 19.83
C MET A 431 -2.35 -10.62 20.77
N ALA A 432 -3.45 -9.97 21.14
CA ALA A 432 -4.46 -10.53 22.03
C ALA A 432 -5.46 -11.40 21.25
N SER A 433 -5.57 -11.14 19.95
CA SER A 433 -6.48 -11.76 19.00
C SER A 433 -5.66 -12.56 17.98
N GLU A 434 -6.24 -13.66 17.53
CA GLU A 434 -5.66 -14.47 16.46
C GLU A 434 -6.78 -14.79 15.47
N LEU A 435 -6.52 -14.57 14.18
CA LEU A 435 -7.45 -14.87 13.11
C LEU A 435 -6.70 -15.36 11.87
N TYR A 436 -7.09 -16.54 11.40
CA TYR A 436 -6.55 -17.18 10.21
C TYR A 436 -7.71 -17.61 9.30
N ILE A 437 -7.59 -17.32 8.01
CA ILE A 437 -8.57 -17.71 6.99
C ILE A 437 -7.90 -18.71 6.06
N SER A 438 -8.59 -19.82 5.80
CA SER A 438 -8.16 -20.86 4.87
C SER A 438 -9.32 -21.23 3.94
N ASP A 439 -9.01 -21.44 2.66
CA ASP A 439 -9.96 -22.05 1.74
C ASP A 439 -10.12 -23.54 2.07
N LEU A 440 -11.34 -24.05 1.89
CA LEU A 440 -11.60 -25.47 1.99
C LEU A 440 -11.25 -26.15 0.66
N LEU A 441 -10.57 -27.30 0.74
CA LEU A 441 -10.24 -28.10 -0.44
C LEU A 441 -11.48 -28.61 -1.16
N GLN A 442 -12.57 -28.80 -0.42
CA GLN A 442 -13.90 -29.14 -0.91
C GLN A 442 -14.96 -28.40 -0.10
N PRO A 443 -16.11 -28.04 -0.70
CA PRO A 443 -17.20 -27.44 0.04
C PRO A 443 -17.64 -28.33 1.22
N TYR A 444 -17.90 -27.72 2.37
CA TYR A 444 -18.40 -28.42 3.55
C TYR A 444 -19.71 -29.16 3.24
N HIS A 445 -19.78 -30.41 3.67
CA HIS A 445 -20.96 -31.24 3.60
C HIS A 445 -21.23 -31.88 4.97
N PRO A 446 -22.49 -31.86 5.50
CA PRO A 446 -22.79 -32.39 6.83
C PRO A 446 -22.43 -33.87 7.05
N ALA A 447 -22.44 -34.67 5.98
CA ALA A 447 -22.06 -36.09 6.03
C ALA A 447 -20.54 -36.32 6.09
N SER A 448 -19.73 -35.29 5.82
CA SER A 448 -18.27 -35.38 5.82
C SER A 448 -17.74 -35.09 7.23
N PRO A 449 -17.22 -36.10 7.95
CA PRO A 449 -16.73 -35.94 9.32
C PRO A 449 -15.39 -35.22 9.38
N ILE A 450 -14.65 -35.21 8.27
CA ILE A 450 -13.35 -34.56 8.15
C ILE A 450 -13.51 -33.35 7.22
N ILE A 451 -13.09 -32.20 7.70
CA ILE A 451 -12.98 -30.96 6.93
C ILE A 451 -11.51 -30.74 6.62
N GLN A 452 -11.19 -30.48 5.36
CA GLN A 452 -9.82 -30.21 4.91
C GLN A 452 -9.74 -28.80 4.34
N GLY A 453 -8.84 -28.00 4.88
CA GLY A 453 -8.40 -26.74 4.30
C GLY A 453 -6.97 -26.82 3.81
N ASP A 454 -6.51 -25.77 3.13
CA ASP A 454 -5.16 -25.72 2.54
C ASP A 454 -4.04 -25.92 3.57
N THR A 455 -4.28 -25.52 4.83
CA THR A 455 -3.27 -25.52 5.90
C THR A 455 -3.62 -26.39 7.10
N PHE A 456 -4.79 -27.04 7.10
CA PHE A 456 -5.27 -27.78 8.25
C PHE A 456 -6.25 -28.91 7.87
N THR A 457 -6.39 -29.88 8.77
CA THR A 457 -7.47 -30.86 8.78
C THR A 457 -8.23 -30.78 10.10
N PHE A 458 -9.55 -30.92 10.06
CA PHE A 458 -10.40 -30.86 11.25
C PHE A 458 -11.37 -32.05 11.32
N ASP A 459 -11.37 -32.76 12.45
CA ASP A 459 -12.27 -33.88 12.73
C ASP A 459 -13.49 -33.40 13.55
N LEU A 460 -14.67 -33.35 12.92
CA LEU A 460 -15.95 -32.96 13.54
C LEU A 460 -16.44 -33.92 14.63
N ARG A 461 -15.90 -35.14 14.70
CA ARG A 461 -16.30 -36.10 15.74
C ARG A 461 -15.60 -35.75 17.04
N ARG A 462 -14.30 -35.45 16.96
CA ARG A 462 -13.39 -35.24 18.09
C ARG A 462 -13.16 -33.77 18.44
N GLY A 463 -13.46 -32.85 17.52
CA GLY A 463 -13.12 -31.44 17.66
C GLY A 463 -11.62 -31.17 17.55
N GLU A 464 -10.88 -32.08 16.93
CA GLU A 464 -9.42 -32.02 16.80
C GLU A 464 -9.04 -31.34 15.48
N MET A 465 -8.26 -30.26 15.58
CA MET A 465 -7.60 -29.60 14.46
C MET A 465 -6.16 -30.10 14.37
N GLN A 466 -5.70 -30.38 13.15
CA GLN A 466 -4.33 -30.77 12.83
C GLN A 466 -3.75 -29.83 11.79
N GLY A 467 -2.60 -29.23 12.09
CA GLY A 467 -1.84 -28.42 11.14
C GLY A 467 -0.98 -29.26 10.19
N ASN A 468 -0.47 -28.64 9.12
CA ASN A 468 0.43 -29.29 8.16
C ASN A 468 1.77 -29.73 8.78
N ASP A 469 2.16 -29.13 9.91
CA ASP A 469 3.33 -29.50 10.73
C ASP A 469 3.09 -30.74 11.60
N GLY A 470 1.86 -31.26 11.61
CA GLY A 470 1.44 -32.40 12.43
C GLY A 470 1.00 -32.03 13.84
N ALA A 471 1.04 -30.75 14.23
CA ALA A 471 0.55 -30.30 15.53
C ALA A 471 -0.97 -30.51 15.63
N LYS A 472 -1.46 -30.91 16.80
CA LYS A 472 -2.87 -31.23 17.06
C LYS A 472 -3.40 -30.48 18.27
N ALA A 473 -4.61 -29.95 18.15
CA ALA A 473 -5.30 -29.27 19.25
C ALA A 473 -6.81 -29.52 19.21
N VAL A 474 -7.43 -29.72 20.37
CA VAL A 474 -8.89 -29.76 20.50
C VAL A 474 -9.42 -28.35 20.75
N ILE A 475 -10.29 -27.88 19.86
CA ILE A 475 -10.80 -26.50 19.85
C ILE A 475 -12.06 -26.36 20.73
N TYR A 476 -12.46 -25.12 21.01
CA TYR A 476 -13.68 -24.81 21.78
C TYR A 476 -14.91 -25.40 21.11
N GLY A 477 -15.06 -25.11 19.83
CA GLY A 477 -16.25 -25.44 19.06
C GLY A 477 -16.12 -25.05 17.61
N VAL A 478 -17.07 -25.57 16.83
CA VAL A 478 -17.25 -25.23 15.43
C VAL A 478 -18.61 -24.56 15.23
N LEU A 479 -18.65 -23.53 14.40
CA LEU A 479 -19.86 -22.86 13.93
C LEU A 479 -19.96 -23.04 12.41
N ILE A 480 -21.10 -23.51 11.93
CA ILE A 480 -21.41 -23.52 10.49
C ILE A 480 -22.30 -22.33 10.21
N THR A 481 -21.90 -21.50 9.25
CA THR A 481 -22.60 -20.26 8.92
C THR A 481 -22.98 -20.19 7.45
N GLN A 482 -24.17 -19.68 7.17
CA GLN A 482 -24.63 -19.36 5.81
C GLN A 482 -25.26 -17.98 5.79
N ASN A 483 -24.77 -17.10 4.90
CA ASN A 483 -25.26 -15.73 4.71
C ASN A 483 -25.35 -14.92 6.02
N GLY A 484 -24.40 -15.14 6.93
CA GLY A 484 -24.34 -14.47 8.23
C GLY A 484 -25.19 -15.12 9.31
N THR A 485 -25.88 -16.23 9.06
CA THR A 485 -26.66 -16.95 10.07
C THR A 485 -25.94 -18.22 10.51
N ILE A 486 -25.95 -18.51 11.81
CA ILE A 486 -25.42 -19.77 12.35
C ILE A 486 -26.46 -20.85 12.11
N THR A 487 -26.13 -21.82 11.25
CA THR A 487 -27.05 -22.93 10.89
C THR A 487 -26.81 -24.17 11.74
N ALA A 488 -25.60 -24.34 12.27
CA ALA A 488 -25.26 -25.42 13.18
C ALA A 488 -24.07 -25.03 14.05
N SER A 489 -23.98 -25.61 15.24
CA SER A 489 -22.83 -25.46 16.12
C SER A 489 -22.56 -26.75 16.88
N LYS A 490 -21.31 -26.97 17.26
CA LYS A 490 -20.92 -28.07 18.14
C LYS A 490 -19.76 -27.66 19.02
N GLN A 491 -19.87 -27.93 20.30
CA GLN A 491 -18.87 -27.62 21.32
C GLN A 491 -18.08 -28.88 21.69
N TYR A 492 -16.78 -28.73 21.99
CA TYR A 492 -15.87 -29.82 22.36
C TYR A 492 -15.10 -29.52 23.65
N ASN A 493 -14.19 -28.54 23.65
CA ASN A 493 -13.33 -28.23 24.80
C ASN A 493 -13.56 -26.81 25.34
N LYS A 494 -14.29 -26.69 26.46
CA LYS A 494 -14.59 -25.40 27.13
C LYS A 494 -13.36 -24.58 27.51
N ASN A 495 -12.21 -25.23 27.71
CA ASN A 495 -10.97 -24.56 28.14
C ASN A 495 -10.12 -24.07 26.97
N SER A 496 -10.44 -24.46 25.73
CA SER A 496 -9.74 -23.99 24.55
C SER A 496 -10.24 -22.59 24.19
N PRO A 497 -9.34 -21.63 23.88
CA PRO A 497 -9.75 -20.30 23.47
C PRO A 497 -10.11 -20.23 21.97
N TYR A 498 -9.98 -21.33 21.22
CA TYR A 498 -10.06 -21.30 19.75
C TYR A 498 -11.38 -21.80 19.21
N ILE A 499 -11.91 -21.11 18.22
CA ILE A 499 -13.17 -21.39 17.55
C ILE A 499 -12.89 -21.57 16.06
N LEU A 500 -13.62 -22.49 15.42
CA LEU A 500 -13.62 -22.65 13.96
C LEU A 500 -14.96 -22.21 13.40
N ILE A 501 -14.97 -21.26 12.48
CA ILE A 501 -16.15 -20.88 11.71
C ILE A 501 -16.01 -21.43 10.30
N ILE A 502 -16.93 -22.29 9.89
CA ILE A 502 -17.13 -22.66 8.49
C ILE A 502 -18.07 -21.63 7.87
N TYR A 503 -17.52 -20.81 6.98
CA TYR A 503 -18.20 -19.68 6.38
C TYR A 503 -18.66 -19.99 4.95
N ASN A 504 -19.98 -19.95 4.73
CA ASN A 504 -20.63 -20.22 3.45
C ASN A 504 -20.13 -21.50 2.76
N ASN A 505 -19.89 -22.53 3.56
CA ASN A 505 -19.39 -23.86 3.17
C ASN A 505 -18.06 -23.88 2.39
N THR A 506 -17.36 -22.75 2.22
CA THR A 506 -16.20 -22.66 1.30
C THR A 506 -14.94 -22.18 1.99
N LYS A 507 -15.07 -21.48 3.12
CA LYS A 507 -13.94 -20.96 3.89
C LYS A 507 -14.00 -21.45 5.32
N ALA A 508 -12.83 -21.63 5.91
CA ALA A 508 -12.65 -21.83 7.33
C ALA A 508 -11.98 -20.58 7.93
N ILE A 509 -12.52 -20.11 9.03
CA ILE A 509 -11.96 -19.00 9.82
C ILE A 509 -11.65 -19.56 11.20
N TYR A 510 -10.37 -19.72 11.50
CA TYR A 510 -9.88 -20.16 12.79
C TYR A 510 -9.48 -18.93 13.59
N LEU A 511 -10.03 -18.78 14.79
CA LEU A 511 -9.84 -17.57 15.58
C LEU A 511 -9.94 -17.83 17.08
N ASN A 512 -9.28 -17.02 17.89
CA ASN A 512 -9.44 -17.08 19.34
C ASN A 512 -10.69 -16.31 19.83
N THR A 513 -11.05 -16.44 21.11
CA THR A 513 -12.22 -15.78 21.70
C THR A 513 -12.17 -14.27 21.58
N ALA A 514 -11.00 -13.64 21.78
CA ALA A 514 -10.84 -12.20 21.63
C ALA A 514 -11.17 -11.71 20.21
N ALA A 515 -10.66 -12.39 19.18
CA ALA A 515 -11.02 -12.10 17.79
C ALA A 515 -12.51 -12.37 17.53
N PHE A 516 -13.04 -13.47 18.09
CA PHE A 516 -14.43 -13.88 17.89
C PHE A 516 -15.40 -12.84 18.44
N ASP A 517 -15.15 -12.33 19.65
CA ASP A 517 -16.03 -11.39 20.34
C ASP A 517 -15.93 -9.95 19.78
N SER A 518 -14.96 -9.68 18.90
CA SER A 518 -14.80 -8.36 18.28
C SER A 518 -16.04 -7.93 17.49
N PHE A 519 -16.34 -6.62 17.52
CA PHE A 519 -17.44 -6.03 16.76
C PHE A 519 -17.31 -6.33 15.26
N LEU A 520 -16.09 -6.29 14.71
CA LEU A 520 -15.83 -6.66 13.33
C LEU A 520 -16.34 -8.07 13.02
N VAL A 521 -15.96 -9.08 13.80
CA VAL A 521 -16.39 -10.47 13.56
C VAL A 521 -17.88 -10.65 13.81
N GLN A 522 -18.38 -10.22 14.97
CA GLN A 522 -19.78 -10.39 15.35
C GLN A 522 -20.73 -9.72 14.35
N ALA A 523 -20.48 -8.45 14.02
CA ALA A 523 -21.37 -7.69 13.14
C ALA A 523 -21.20 -8.09 11.66
N LEU A 524 -19.99 -8.32 11.17
CA LEU A 524 -19.75 -8.65 9.75
C LEU A 524 -20.09 -10.10 9.42
N LEU A 525 -19.53 -11.05 10.16
CA LEU A 525 -19.59 -12.48 9.83
C LEU A 525 -20.86 -13.16 10.33
N LEU A 526 -21.39 -12.72 11.48
CA LEU A 526 -22.50 -13.40 12.18
C LEU A 526 -23.80 -12.60 12.20
N ASP A 527 -23.82 -11.38 11.65
CA ASP A 527 -24.98 -10.46 11.73
C ASP A 527 -25.47 -10.24 13.18
N LEU A 528 -24.57 -10.39 14.16
CA LEU A 528 -24.82 -10.24 15.58
C LEU A 528 -24.39 -8.84 16.03
N TYR A 529 -25.37 -7.94 16.12
CA TYR A 529 -25.19 -6.61 16.69
C TYR A 529 -26.47 -6.18 17.42
N ASP A 530 -26.33 -5.30 18.41
CA ASP A 530 -27.44 -4.77 19.18
C ASP A 530 -28.30 -3.85 18.30
N LYS A 531 -29.54 -4.29 18.02
CA LYS A 531 -30.49 -3.58 17.17
C LYS A 531 -31.09 -2.32 17.81
N SER A 532 -30.89 -2.14 19.12
CA SER A 532 -31.21 -0.89 19.81
C SER A 532 -30.17 0.19 19.50
N LEU A 533 -28.91 -0.20 19.32
CA LEU A 533 -27.79 0.70 19.01
C LEU A 533 -27.60 0.93 17.51
N PHE A 534 -27.81 -0.10 16.69
CA PHE A 534 -27.52 -0.06 15.26
C PHE A 534 -28.71 -0.45 14.37
N GLU A 535 -28.81 0.20 13.23
CA GLU A 535 -29.72 -0.13 12.13
C GLU A 535 -28.92 -0.57 10.91
N LYS A 536 -29.29 -1.67 10.26
CA LYS A 536 -28.61 -2.11 9.04
C LYS A 536 -29.21 -1.42 7.84
N MET A 537 -28.42 -0.58 7.19
CA MET A 537 -28.81 0.19 6.01
C MET A 537 -28.55 -0.58 4.72
N VAL A 538 -27.42 -1.28 4.67
CA VAL A 538 -26.96 -1.99 3.47
C VAL A 538 -26.32 -3.31 3.86
N GLN A 539 -26.58 -4.35 3.06
CA GLN A 539 -25.88 -5.62 3.14
C GLN A 539 -25.67 -6.20 1.75
N THR A 540 -24.43 -6.61 1.48
CA THR A 540 -24.04 -7.41 0.33
C THR A 540 -23.21 -8.61 0.79
N PRO A 541 -22.82 -9.53 -0.10
CA PRO A 541 -21.87 -10.60 0.26
C PRO A 541 -20.46 -10.09 0.64
N SER A 542 -20.13 -8.85 0.29
CA SER A 542 -18.80 -8.27 0.53
C SER A 542 -18.79 -7.31 1.73
N PHE A 543 -19.89 -6.58 2.01
CA PHE A 543 -19.90 -5.58 3.08
C PHE A 543 -21.26 -5.34 3.73
N LYS A 544 -21.22 -4.59 4.84
CA LYS A 544 -22.37 -4.09 5.59
C LYS A 544 -22.19 -2.62 5.95
N ILE A 545 -23.27 -1.85 5.92
CA ILE A 545 -23.31 -0.50 6.50
C ILE A 545 -24.35 -0.48 7.62
N LEU A 546 -23.89 -0.13 8.81
CA LEU A 546 -24.69 0.03 10.00
C LEU A 546 -24.82 1.51 10.35
N LYS A 547 -26.04 2.03 10.48
CA LYS A 547 -26.32 3.36 11.00
C LYS A 547 -26.46 3.30 12.51
N LEU A 548 -25.90 4.30 13.19
CA LEU A 548 -26.06 4.47 14.62
C LEU A 548 -27.43 5.08 14.95
N LYS A 549 -28.16 4.48 15.90
CA LYS A 549 -29.51 4.92 16.32
C LYS A 549 -29.52 5.91 17.49
N ILE A 550 -28.52 5.80 18.37
CA ILE A 550 -28.38 6.63 19.58
C ILE A 550 -27.78 7.98 19.29
#